data_AF-A0AAN0WA39-F1
#
_entry.id   AF-A0AAN0WA39-F1
#
_cell.length_a   1.000
_cell.length_b   1.000
_cell.length_c   1.000
_cell.angle_alpha   90.00
_cell.angle_beta   90.00
_cell.angle_gamma   90.00
#
_symmetry.space_group_name_H-M   'P 1'
#
loop_
_entity.id
_entity.type
_entity.pdbx_description
1 polymer ?
#
loop_
_entity_poly.entity_id
_entity_poly.type
_entity_poly.pdbx_seq_one_letter_code
_entity_poly.pdbx_strand_id
1 'polypeptide(L)'
;MSESAQKVDQLFDKIEQENKAELLQFVEGLNPEELESLSKSIRWYRNVLKEIERLRIEESSHLNEQNNISPDEMHEINKKYGKRSKTDPSKFIEYKGIEQLKDLVVKR
;
A
#
# COMPACT_ATOMS: atom_id res chain seq x y z
N MET A 1 -8.97 -7.55 22.29
CA MET A 1 -8.44 -6.18 22.19
C MET A 1 -8.01 -5.77 23.58
N SER A 2 -6.79 -5.25 23.78
CA SER A 2 -6.38 -4.76 25.10
C SER A 2 -7.04 -3.41 25.38
N GLU A 3 -7.31 -3.11 26.65
CA GLU A 3 -7.93 -1.86 27.09
C GLU A 3 -7.10 -0.63 26.67
N SER A 4 -5.78 -0.78 26.64
CA SER A 4 -4.81 0.20 26.13
C SER A 4 -5.02 0.52 24.64
N ALA A 5 -5.27 -0.49 23.82
CA ALA A 5 -5.47 -0.31 22.38
C ALA A 5 -6.77 0.45 22.09
N GLN A 6 -7.85 0.13 22.81
CA GLN A 6 -9.12 0.85 22.67
C GLN A 6 -9.00 2.33 23.06
N LYS A 7 -8.22 2.66 24.09
CA LYS A 7 -7.97 4.06 24.47
C LYS A 7 -7.14 4.83 23.45
N VAL A 8 -6.23 4.14 22.76
CA VAL A 8 -5.46 4.73 21.66
C VAL A 8 -6.35 5.02 20.45
N ASP A 9 -7.24 4.09 20.10
CA ASP A 9 -8.23 4.30 19.03
C ASP A 9 -9.14 5.49 19.35
N GLN A 10 -9.66 5.57 20.58
CA GLN A 10 -10.48 6.71 21.04
C GLN A 10 -9.73 8.04 21.02
N LEU A 11 -8.43 8.04 21.32
CA LEU A 11 -7.61 9.24 21.21
C LEU A 11 -7.52 9.68 19.74
N PHE A 12 -7.27 8.75 18.82
CA PHE A 12 -7.18 9.07 17.39
C PHE A 12 -8.52 9.57 16.83
N ASP A 13 -9.64 8.94 17.17
CA ASP A 13 -10.98 9.39 16.78
C ASP A 13 -11.23 10.84 17.22
N LYS A 14 -10.82 11.21 18.44
CA LYS A 14 -10.96 12.58 18.95
C LYS A 14 -10.00 13.57 18.30
N ILE A 15 -8.80 13.13 17.90
CA ILE A 15 -7.87 13.94 17.11
C ILE A 15 -8.45 14.20 15.72
N GLU A 16 -9.00 13.19 15.05
CA GLU A 16 -9.63 13.31 13.73
C GLU A 16 -10.86 14.22 13.74
N GLN A 17 -11.62 14.21 14.84
CA GLN A 17 -12.76 15.10 15.03
C GLN A 17 -12.36 16.57 15.27
N GLU A 18 -11.06 16.87 15.37
CA GLU A 18 -10.48 18.20 15.65
C GLU A 18 -11.07 18.92 16.87
N ASN A 19 -11.74 18.19 17.76
CA ASN A 19 -12.43 18.74 18.91
C ASN A 19 -11.49 18.82 20.12
N LYS A 20 -10.76 19.95 20.21
CA LYS A 20 -9.81 20.22 21.30
C LYS A 20 -10.41 20.08 22.71
N ALA A 21 -11.69 20.42 22.91
CA ALA A 21 -12.31 20.37 24.23
C ALA A 21 -12.49 18.93 24.71
N GLU A 22 -12.97 18.05 23.83
CA GLU A 22 -13.10 16.63 24.13
C GLU A 22 -11.76 15.92 24.28
N LEU A 23 -10.75 16.37 23.52
CA LEU A 23 -9.40 15.84 23.64
C LEU A 23 -8.80 16.15 25.02
N LEU A 24 -8.97 17.39 25.49
CA LEU A 24 -8.50 17.81 26.82
C LEU A 24 -9.23 17.04 27.93
N GLN A 25 -10.56 16.94 27.85
CA GLN A 25 -11.33 16.15 28.83
C GLN A 25 -10.93 14.68 28.86
N PHE A 26 -10.64 14.09 27.70
CA PHE A 26 -10.18 12.71 27.61
C PHE A 26 -8.81 12.55 28.28
N VAL A 27 -7.86 13.44 28.00
CA VAL A 27 -6.51 13.38 28.58
C VAL A 27 -6.53 13.65 30.09
N GLU A 28 -7.36 14.57 30.57
CA GLU A 28 -7.53 14.88 32.00
C GLU A 28 -8.18 13.72 32.77
N GLY A 29 -8.99 12.90 32.11
CA GLY A 29 -9.63 11.72 32.70
C GLY A 29 -8.72 10.49 32.84
N LEU A 30 -7.50 10.53 32.30
CA LEU A 30 -6.56 9.40 32.36
C LEU A 30 -5.77 9.40 33.67
N ASN A 31 -5.63 8.22 34.27
CA ASN A 31 -4.72 8.04 35.40
C ASN A 31 -3.25 7.91 34.92
N PRO A 32 -2.25 8.02 35.82
CA PRO A 32 -0.83 7.97 35.44
C PRO A 32 -0.40 6.67 34.75
N GLU A 33 -0.96 5.52 35.17
CA GLU A 33 -0.65 4.21 34.59
C GLU A 33 -1.19 4.07 33.16
N GLU A 34 -2.38 4.61 32.91
CA GLU A 34 -3.02 4.67 31.61
C GLU A 34 -2.28 5.61 30.67
N LEU A 35 -1.84 6.79 31.15
CA LEU A 35 -0.97 7.70 30.41
C LEU A 35 0.34 7.03 29.99
N GLU A 36 0.96 6.28 30.90
CA GLU A 36 2.18 5.54 30.58
C GLU A 36 1.92 4.43 29.55
N SER A 37 0.84 3.68 29.69
CA SER A 37 0.40 2.66 28.71
C SER A 37 0.13 3.27 27.33
N LEU A 38 -0.55 4.41 27.28
CA LEU A 38 -0.85 5.16 26.06
C LEU A 38 0.46 5.62 25.39
N SER A 39 1.40 6.14 26.17
CA SER A 39 2.70 6.61 25.67
C SER A 39 3.51 5.48 25.00
N LYS A 40 3.51 4.29 25.59
CA LYS A 40 4.17 3.09 25.04
C LYS A 40 3.50 2.66 23.73
N SER A 41 2.18 2.69 23.69
CA SER A 41 1.39 2.30 22.53
C SER A 41 1.57 3.29 21.36
N ILE A 42 1.56 4.61 21.63
CA ILE A 42 1.85 5.65 20.64
C ILE A 42 3.27 5.51 20.08
N ARG A 43 4.25 5.18 20.94
CA ARG A 43 5.64 4.95 20.52
C ARG A 43 5.75 3.76 19.58
N TRP A 44 5.08 2.66 19.89
CA TRP A 44 5.03 1.48 19.03
C TRP A 44 4.40 1.82 17.67
N TYR A 45 3.26 2.52 17.67
CA TYR A 45 2.57 2.92 16.44
C TYR A 45 3.46 3.78 15.53
N ARG A 46 4.19 4.75 16.10
CA ARG A 46 5.17 5.55 15.34
C ARG A 46 6.28 4.69 14.71
N ASN A 47 6.74 3.65 15.39
CA ASN A 47 7.76 2.75 14.83
C ASN A 47 7.18 1.92 13.68
N VAL A 48 5.95 1.42 13.82
CA VAL A 48 5.25 0.70 12.75
C VAL A 48 5.07 1.58 11.51
N LEU A 49 4.63 2.83 11.67
CA LEU A 49 4.48 3.77 10.56
C LEU A 49 5.80 4.02 9.83
N LYS A 50 6.91 4.18 10.56
CA LYS A 50 8.25 4.33 9.96
C LYS A 50 8.67 3.10 9.17
N GLU A 51 8.39 1.91 9.68
CA GLU A 51 8.74 0.67 8.97
C GLU A 51 7.87 0.48 7.72
N ILE A 52 6.58 0.81 7.78
CA ILE A 52 5.70 0.81 6.61
C ILE A 52 6.21 1.79 5.54
N GLU A 53 6.61 3.00 5.94
CA GLU A 53 7.15 4.00 5.03
C GLU A 53 8.47 3.53 4.39
N ARG A 54 9.35 2.92 5.18
CA ARG A 54 10.59 2.32 4.70
C ARG A 54 10.32 1.21 3.67
N LEU A 55 9.41 0.27 3.98
CA LEU A 55 9.05 -0.83 3.08
C LEU A 55 8.44 -0.31 1.78
N ARG A 56 7.62 0.74 1.84
CA ARG A 56 7.05 1.40 0.66
C ARG A 56 8.13 2.03 -0.23
N ILE A 57 9.16 2.63 0.37
CA ILE A 57 10.31 3.18 -0.36
C ILE A 57 11.12 2.04 -1.01
N GLU A 58 11.37 0.94 -0.30
CA GLU A 58 12.07 -0.23 -0.83
C GLU A 58 11.30 -0.85 -2.03
N GLU A 59 9.98 -1.02 -1.93
CA GLU A 59 9.13 -1.51 -3.02
C GLU A 59 9.18 -0.58 -4.26
N SER A 60 9.10 0.73 -4.05
CA SER A 60 9.21 1.71 -5.15
C SER A 60 10.59 1.70 -5.82
N SER A 61 11.64 1.35 -5.07
CA SER A 61 13.00 1.24 -5.57
C SER A 61 13.18 -0.02 -6.42
N HIS A 62 12.60 -1.16 -5.99
CA HIS A 62 12.56 -2.40 -6.77
C HIS A 62 11.75 -2.28 -8.06
N LEU A 63 10.66 -1.52 -8.06
CA LEU A 63 9.89 -1.22 -9.28
C LEU A 63 10.68 -0.36 -10.28
N ASN A 64 11.52 0.55 -9.80
CA ASN A 64 12.41 1.33 -10.66
C ASN A 64 13.55 0.48 -11.25
N GLU A 65 14.10 -0.48 -10.49
CA GLU A 65 15.12 -1.41 -11.00
C GLU A 65 14.55 -2.36 -12.06
N GLN A 66 13.31 -2.82 -11.93
CA GLN A 66 12.65 -3.68 -12.93
C GLN A 66 12.40 -2.99 -14.28
N ASN A 67 12.45 -1.66 -14.36
CA ASN A 67 12.22 -0.91 -15.60
C ASN A 67 13.50 -0.63 -16.41
N ASN A 68 14.69 -1.03 -15.91
CA ASN A 68 15.95 -0.84 -16.62
C ASN A 68 16.33 -2.09 -17.44
N ILE A 69 15.57 -2.36 -18.50
CA ILE A 69 15.98 -3.34 -19.52
C ILE A 69 17.15 -2.74 -20.30
N SER A 70 18.30 -3.42 -20.31
CA SER A 70 19.47 -2.98 -21.08
C SER A 70 19.15 -2.92 -22.59
N PRO A 71 19.77 -2.01 -23.37
CA PRO A 71 19.59 -1.97 -24.83
C PRO A 71 19.81 -3.33 -25.53
N ASP A 72 20.76 -4.13 -25.03
CA ASP A 72 21.06 -5.47 -25.58
C ASP A 72 19.96 -6.49 -25.25
N GLU A 73 19.43 -6.45 -24.03
CA GLU A 73 18.30 -7.30 -23.63
C GLU A 73 17.04 -6.93 -24.42
N MET A 74 16.80 -5.63 -24.59
CA MET A 74 15.69 -5.13 -25.41
C MET A 74 15.87 -5.52 -26.89
N HIS A 75 17.10 -5.58 -27.40
CA HIS A 75 17.39 -6.08 -28.75
C HIS A 75 16.97 -7.56 -28.90
N GLU A 76 17.37 -8.43 -27.98
CA GLU A 76 17.01 -9.85 -28.02
C GLU A 76 15.50 -10.08 -27.81
N ILE A 77 14.84 -9.30 -26.94
CA ILE A 77 13.38 -9.34 -26.77
C ILE A 77 12.68 -8.93 -28.07
N ASN A 78 13.13 -7.86 -28.72
CA ASN A 78 12.58 -7.41 -30.01
C ASN A 78 12.81 -8.45 -31.13
N LYS A 79 13.95 -9.14 -31.12
CA LYS A 79 14.25 -10.21 -32.08
C LYS A 79 13.32 -11.42 -31.89
N LYS A 80 13.02 -11.80 -30.63
CA LYS A 80 12.19 -12.96 -30.30
C LYS A 80 10.69 -12.70 -30.46
N TYR A 81 10.22 -11.50 -30.11
CA TYR A 81 8.78 -11.19 -30.03
C TYR A 81 8.31 -10.12 -31.02
N GLY A 82 9.22 -9.53 -31.81
CA GLY A 82 8.90 -8.58 -32.87
C GLY A 82 8.16 -7.36 -32.35
N LYS A 83 7.08 -6.93 -33.03
CA LYS A 83 6.27 -5.77 -32.61
C LYS A 83 5.50 -5.99 -31.29
N ARG A 84 5.39 -7.24 -30.80
CA ARG A 84 4.62 -7.57 -29.59
C ARG A 84 5.35 -7.14 -28.31
N SER A 85 6.67 -7.06 -28.32
CA SER A 85 7.49 -6.58 -27.20
C SER A 85 7.19 -5.14 -26.81
N LYS A 86 6.67 -4.34 -27.74
CA LYS A 86 6.31 -2.92 -27.55
C LYS A 86 4.83 -2.71 -27.23
N THR A 87 4.07 -3.79 -27.09
CA THR A 87 2.64 -3.70 -26.81
C THR A 87 2.45 -3.44 -25.31
N ASP A 88 1.80 -2.32 -25.00
CA ASP A 88 1.49 -1.95 -23.63
C ASP A 88 0.68 -3.06 -22.93
N PRO A 89 1.00 -3.41 -21.66
CA PRO A 89 0.29 -4.43 -20.92
C PRO A 89 -1.23 -4.26 -20.88
N SER A 90 -1.72 -3.02 -20.82
CA SER A 90 -3.15 -2.68 -20.83
C SER A 90 -3.88 -3.07 -22.13
N LYS A 91 -3.13 -3.31 -23.21
CA LYS A 91 -3.67 -3.75 -24.51
C LYS A 91 -3.71 -5.27 -24.66
N PHE A 92 -3.15 -6.03 -23.72
CA PHE A 92 -3.31 -7.48 -23.75
C PHE A 92 -4.75 -7.83 -23.37
N ILE A 93 -5.41 -8.57 -24.24
CA ILE A 93 -6.67 -9.22 -23.90
C ILE A 93 -6.31 -10.38 -22.99
N GLU A 94 -6.74 -10.33 -21.74
CA GLU A 94 -6.67 -11.47 -20.82
C GLU A 94 -7.46 -12.63 -21.42
N TYR A 95 -6.81 -13.79 -21.55
CA TYR A 95 -7.45 -14.99 -22.07
C TYR A 95 -8.35 -15.62 -21.01
N LYS A 96 -9.67 -15.60 -21.24
CA LYS A 96 -10.71 -16.10 -20.33
C LYS A 96 -11.28 -17.46 -20.75
N GLY A 97 -10.64 -18.16 -21.68
CA GLY A 97 -11.04 -19.49 -22.15
C GLY A 97 -11.59 -19.52 -23.57
N ILE A 98 -11.91 -20.72 -24.04
CA ILE A 98 -12.16 -21.00 -25.46
C ILE A 98 -13.38 -20.26 -26.03
N GLU A 99 -14.37 -19.95 -25.20
CA GLU A 99 -15.58 -19.20 -25.61
C GLU A 99 -15.25 -17.75 -26.03
N GLN A 100 -14.31 -17.10 -25.35
CA GLN A 100 -13.84 -15.75 -25.72
C GLN A 100 -13.16 -15.76 -27.10
N LEU A 101 -12.42 -16.83 -27.43
CA LEU A 101 -11.78 -16.96 -28.74
C LEU A 101 -12.81 -17.17 -29.84
N LYS A 102 -13.86 -17.97 -29.60
CA LYS A 102 -14.96 -18.16 -30.55
C LYS A 102 -15.64 -16.83 -30.87
N ASP A 103 -15.94 -16.03 -29.85
CA ASP A 103 -16.57 -14.71 -30.03
C ASP A 103 -15.71 -13.73 -30.85
N LEU A 104 -14.39 -13.75 -30.64
CA LEU A 104 -13.45 -12.87 -31.38
C LEU A 104 -13.27 -13.28 -32.85
N VAL A 105 -13.37 -14.59 -33.14
CA VAL A 105 -13.26 -15.11 -34.51
C VAL A 105 -14.55 -14.91 -35.29
N VAL A 106 -15.71 -15.02 -34.64
CA VAL A 106 -17.04 -14.86 -35.26
C VAL A 106 -17.39 -13.39 -35.51
N LYS A 107 -16.79 -12.43 -34.79
CA LYS A 107 -17.00 -10.98 -34.98
C LYS A 107 -16.18 -10.33 -36.12
N ARG A 108 -15.62 -11.12 -37.05
CA ARG A 108 -14.96 -10.59 -38.26
C ARG A 108 -15.83 -10.71 -39.50
#